data_AF-A0A7S3GVD3-F1
#
_entry.id   AF-A0A7S3GVD3-F1
#
_cell.length_a   1.000
_cell.length_b   1.000
_cell.length_c   1.000
_cell.angle_alpha   90.00
_cell.angle_beta   90.00
_cell.angle_gamma   90.00
#
_symmetry.space_group_name_H-M   'P 1'
#
loop_
_entity.id
_entity.type
_entity.pdbx_description
1 polymer ?
#
loop_
_entity_poly.entity_id
_entity_poly.type
_entity_poly.pdbx_seq_one_letter_code
_entity_poly.pdbx_strand_id
1 'polypeptide(L)'
;DDMLGEQAVFSKTMQDLDSQVGSLEALSDINDVVNIAARVKEVEVQLQAAQAQVKLFNSREALFEQDITDYEELNRIQKNFEPYSNLWQTTKDWLEISEGWMNGRFVDLDAELVERLVEKYSLTINKAAKYFAKAGLEHQSAIANKIRTQDWLEI
;
A
#
# COMPACT_ATOMS: atom_id res chain seq x y z
N ASP A 1 -20.35 8.86 -29.15
CA ASP A 1 -19.10 8.11 -28.97
C ASP A 1 -18.49 8.48 -27.62
N ASP A 2 -19.23 8.21 -26.54
CA ASP A 2 -18.92 8.68 -25.17
C ASP A 2 -17.98 7.68 -24.44
N MET A 3 -18.16 6.39 -24.72
CA MET A 3 -17.39 5.29 -24.15
C MET A 3 -15.92 5.28 -24.60
N LEU A 4 -15.63 5.60 -25.88
CA LEU A 4 -14.24 5.71 -26.36
C LEU A 4 -13.50 6.87 -25.69
N GLY A 5 -14.20 7.97 -25.39
CA GLY A 5 -13.66 9.09 -24.62
C GLY A 5 -13.33 8.70 -23.18
N GLU A 6 -14.25 8.01 -22.49
CA GLU A 6 -14.02 7.52 -21.14
C GLU A 6 -12.85 6.52 -21.05
N GLN A 7 -12.70 5.62 -22.03
CA GLN A 7 -11.57 4.67 -22.07
C GLN A 7 -10.23 5.37 -22.33
N ALA A 8 -10.19 6.38 -23.20
CA ALA A 8 -8.98 7.16 -23.44
C ALA A 8 -8.51 7.90 -22.17
N VAL A 9 -9.46 8.48 -21.43
CA VAL A 9 -9.16 9.10 -20.12
C VAL A 9 -8.67 8.05 -19.12
N PHE A 10 -9.31 6.89 -19.06
CA PHE A 10 -8.89 5.81 -18.16
C PHE A 10 -7.46 5.33 -18.45
N SER A 11 -7.11 5.16 -19.73
CA SER A 11 -5.74 4.81 -20.12
C SER A 11 -4.72 5.84 -19.64
N LYS A 12 -5.05 7.15 -19.73
CA LYS A 12 -4.18 8.19 -19.20
C LYS A 12 -4.04 8.11 -17.68
N THR A 13 -5.15 7.86 -16.97
CA THR A 13 -5.13 7.62 -15.52
C THR A 13 -4.24 6.43 -15.14
N MET A 14 -4.24 5.35 -15.92
CA MET A 14 -3.37 4.19 -15.67
C MET A 14 -1.89 4.53 -15.82
N GLN A 15 -1.52 5.29 -16.85
CA GLN A 15 -0.14 5.75 -17.04
C GLN A 15 0.32 6.64 -15.88
N ASP A 16 -0.54 7.56 -15.42
CA ASP A 16 -0.22 8.46 -14.33
C ASP A 16 -0.12 7.72 -12.99
N LEU A 17 -0.96 6.70 -12.76
CA LEU A 17 -0.87 5.81 -11.60
C LEU A 17 0.41 4.96 -11.61
N ASP A 18 0.77 4.36 -12.74
CA ASP A 18 1.99 3.55 -12.87
C ASP A 18 3.24 4.41 -12.62
N SER A 19 3.27 5.64 -13.15
CA SER A 19 4.33 6.61 -12.87
C SER A 19 4.41 7.00 -11.40
N GLN A 20 3.26 7.23 -10.74
CA GLN A 20 3.21 7.52 -9.31
C GLN A 20 3.75 6.35 -8.48
N VAL A 21 3.36 5.11 -8.80
CA VAL A 21 3.87 3.91 -8.12
C VAL A 21 5.38 3.78 -8.30
N GLY A 22 5.90 4.00 -9.51
CA GLY A 22 7.35 4.01 -9.76
C GLY A 22 8.09 5.08 -8.94
N SER A 23 7.48 6.25 -8.74
CA SER A 23 8.10 7.32 -7.94
C SER A 23 8.24 7.00 -6.44
N LEU A 24 7.47 6.02 -5.92
CA LEU A 24 7.56 5.59 -4.52
C LEU A 24 8.91 4.94 -4.18
N GLU A 25 9.65 4.46 -5.18
CA GLU A 25 11.00 3.93 -5.02
C GLU A 25 12.00 4.99 -4.50
N ALA A 26 11.77 6.27 -4.81
CA ALA A 26 12.62 7.35 -4.32
C ALA A 26 12.35 7.71 -2.85
N LEU A 27 11.24 7.23 -2.27
CA LEU A 27 10.87 7.51 -0.90
C LEU A 27 11.57 6.49 0.01
N SER A 28 12.51 6.97 0.82
CA SER A 28 13.37 6.11 1.64
C SER A 28 13.71 6.66 3.03
N ASP A 29 13.19 7.82 3.41
CA ASP A 29 13.47 8.41 4.73
C ASP A 29 12.39 8.01 5.73
N ILE A 30 12.76 7.17 6.70
CA ILE A 30 11.86 6.76 7.79
C ILE A 30 11.44 7.93 8.69
N ASN A 31 12.22 9.01 8.76
CA ASN A 31 11.83 10.18 9.55
C ASN A 31 10.68 10.96 8.88
N ASP A 32 10.46 10.76 7.59
CA ASP A 32 9.37 11.34 6.81
C ASP A 32 8.17 10.39 6.64
N VAL A 33 8.12 9.33 7.44
CA VAL A 33 7.11 8.25 7.38
C VAL A 33 5.68 8.77 7.32
N VAL A 34 5.34 9.85 8.04
CA VAL A 34 3.98 10.40 8.07
C VAL A 34 3.58 10.96 6.70
N ASN A 35 4.46 11.74 6.07
CA ASN A 35 4.20 12.32 4.75
C ASN A 35 4.25 11.26 3.66
N ILE A 36 5.20 10.32 3.74
CA ILE A 36 5.31 9.21 2.79
C ILE A 36 4.06 8.31 2.87
N ALA A 37 3.61 7.95 4.07
CA ALA A 37 2.40 7.16 4.25
C ALA A 37 1.15 7.90 3.77
N ALA A 38 1.06 9.23 3.96
CA ALA A 38 -0.02 10.03 3.39
C ALA A 38 -0.01 9.98 1.85
N ARG A 39 1.16 10.13 1.23
CA ARG A 39 1.32 10.04 -0.24
C ARG A 39 0.95 8.66 -0.78
N VAL A 40 1.39 7.60 -0.10
CA VAL A 40 1.02 6.21 -0.43
C VAL A 40 -0.50 6.04 -0.30
N LYS A 41 -1.13 6.64 0.71
CA LYS A 41 -2.59 6.58 0.89
C LYS A 41 -3.34 7.28 -0.24
N GLU A 42 -2.84 8.40 -0.73
CA GLU A 42 -3.42 9.09 -1.89
C GLU A 42 -3.41 8.20 -3.15
N VAL A 43 -2.30 7.50 -3.41
CA VAL A 43 -2.19 6.57 -4.54
C VAL A 43 -3.15 5.39 -4.36
N GLU A 44 -3.29 4.87 -3.14
CA GLU A 44 -4.26 3.81 -2.83
C GLU A 44 -5.70 4.25 -3.15
N VAL A 45 -6.10 5.47 -2.76
CA VAL A 45 -7.44 6.01 -3.06
C VAL A 45 -7.67 6.13 -4.56
N GLN A 46 -6.67 6.59 -5.33
CA GLN A 46 -6.76 6.66 -6.79
C GLN A 46 -6.89 5.27 -7.43
N LEU A 47 -6.15 4.27 -6.94
CA LEU A 47 -6.26 2.88 -7.41
C LEU A 47 -7.65 2.28 -7.12
N GLN A 48 -8.23 2.59 -5.96
CA GLN A 48 -9.59 2.17 -5.61
C GLN A 48 -10.64 2.83 -6.51
N ALA A 49 -10.47 4.12 -6.83
CA ALA A 49 -11.34 4.82 -7.77
C ALA A 49 -11.25 4.20 -9.19
N ALA A 50 -10.05 3.91 -9.67
CA ALA A 50 -9.85 3.22 -10.94
C ALA A 50 -10.51 1.82 -10.95
N GLN A 51 -10.39 1.08 -9.85
CA GLN A 51 -11.05 -0.22 -9.71
C GLN A 51 -12.58 -0.12 -9.75
N ALA A 52 -13.16 0.92 -9.16
CA ALA A 52 -14.59 1.19 -9.24
C ALA A 52 -15.02 1.54 -10.68
N GLN A 53 -14.20 2.29 -11.41
CA GLN A 53 -14.45 2.63 -12.81
C GLN A 53 -14.41 1.40 -13.72
N VAL A 54 -13.44 0.49 -13.53
CA VAL A 54 -13.40 -0.80 -14.24
C VAL A 54 -14.68 -1.61 -14.01
N LYS A 55 -15.16 -1.69 -12.76
CA LYS A 55 -16.42 -2.38 -12.45
C LYS A 55 -17.61 -1.76 -13.17
N LEU A 56 -17.64 -0.43 -13.29
CA LEU A 56 -18.69 0.27 -14.03
C LEU A 56 -18.62 -0.03 -15.53
N PHE A 57 -17.42 -0.03 -16.13
CA PHE A 57 -17.22 -0.38 -17.53
C PHE A 57 -17.68 -1.82 -17.82
N ASN A 58 -17.20 -2.79 -17.04
CA ASN A 58 -17.62 -4.19 -17.20
C ASN A 58 -19.12 -4.38 -16.98
N SER A 59 -19.73 -3.65 -16.04
CA SER A 59 -21.18 -3.70 -15.86
C SER A 59 -21.93 -3.17 -17.08
N ARG A 60 -21.42 -2.14 -17.77
CA ARG A 60 -22.02 -1.61 -19.00
C ARG A 60 -21.84 -2.59 -20.15
N GLU A 61 -20.64 -3.13 -20.34
CA GLU A 61 -20.34 -4.16 -21.33
C GLU A 61 -21.31 -5.36 -21.17
N ALA A 62 -21.47 -5.86 -19.94
CA ALA A 62 -22.40 -6.94 -19.62
C ALA A 62 -23.86 -6.61 -19.97
N LEU A 63 -24.33 -5.39 -19.65
CA LEU A 63 -25.70 -4.95 -19.94
C LEU A 63 -26.01 -4.87 -21.43
N PHE A 64 -24.99 -4.63 -22.26
CA PHE A 64 -25.10 -4.58 -23.72
C PHE A 64 -24.65 -5.87 -24.41
N GLU A 65 -24.44 -6.96 -23.65
CA GLU A 65 -23.96 -8.26 -24.14
C GLU A 65 -22.65 -8.16 -24.95
N GLN A 66 -21.78 -7.22 -24.55
CA GLN A 66 -20.45 -7.06 -25.10
C GLN A 66 -19.45 -7.94 -24.35
N ASP A 67 -18.33 -8.27 -25.01
CA ASP A 67 -17.22 -8.95 -24.37
C ASP A 67 -16.68 -8.08 -23.22
N ILE A 68 -16.50 -8.69 -22.04
CA ILE A 68 -15.97 -8.03 -20.86
C ILE A 68 -14.49 -7.74 -21.08
N THR A 69 -14.09 -6.47 -20.97
CA THR A 69 -12.69 -6.07 -21.08
C THR A 69 -11.92 -6.52 -19.83
N ASP A 70 -10.79 -7.17 -20.03
CA ASP A 70 -9.81 -7.46 -18.97
C ASP A 70 -8.85 -6.28 -18.78
N TYR A 71 -8.72 -5.81 -17.54
CA TYR A 71 -7.91 -4.66 -17.17
C TYR A 71 -6.61 -5.12 -16.47
N GLU A 72 -5.82 -5.95 -17.16
CA GLU A 72 -4.55 -6.51 -16.65
C GLU A 72 -3.56 -5.43 -16.19
N GLU A 73 -3.58 -4.27 -16.83
CA GLU A 73 -2.72 -3.13 -16.45
C GLU A 73 -3.00 -2.65 -15.03
N LEU A 74 -4.28 -2.46 -14.66
CA LEU A 74 -4.64 -2.05 -13.30
C LEU A 74 -4.19 -3.12 -12.28
N ASN A 75 -4.38 -4.40 -12.61
CA ASN A 75 -3.94 -5.51 -11.78
C ASN A 75 -2.41 -5.51 -11.58
N ARG A 76 -1.63 -5.19 -12.63
CA ARG A 76 -0.17 -5.06 -12.56
C ARG A 76 0.23 -3.90 -11.65
N ILE A 77 -0.38 -2.73 -11.83
CA ILE A 77 -0.08 -1.52 -11.03
C ILE A 77 -0.37 -1.79 -9.55
N GLN A 78 -1.53 -2.39 -9.22
CA GLN A 78 -1.88 -2.75 -7.84
C GLN A 78 -0.86 -3.70 -7.20
N LYS A 79 -0.40 -4.73 -7.94
CA LYS A 79 0.63 -5.66 -7.46
C LYS A 79 1.98 -4.98 -7.23
N ASN A 80 2.35 -4.02 -8.07
CA ASN A 80 3.59 -3.25 -7.91
C ASN A 80 3.49 -2.24 -6.75
N PHE A 81 2.30 -1.72 -6.48
CA PHE A 81 2.03 -0.78 -5.39
C PHE A 81 1.99 -1.47 -4.01
N GLU A 82 1.44 -2.68 -3.92
CA GLU A 82 1.19 -3.39 -2.66
C GLU A 82 2.39 -3.40 -1.69
N PRO A 83 3.64 -3.69 -2.11
CA PRO A 83 4.78 -3.69 -1.21
C PRO A 83 5.08 -2.32 -0.57
N TYR A 84 4.86 -1.23 -1.32
CA TYR A 84 5.05 0.13 -0.81
C TYR A 84 3.97 0.51 0.20
N SER A 85 2.71 0.15 -0.09
CA SER A 85 1.60 0.31 0.87
C SER A 85 1.88 -0.44 2.16
N ASN A 86 2.22 -1.71 2.04
CA ASN A 86 2.54 -2.57 3.18
C ASN A 86 3.69 -2.01 4.01
N LEU A 87 4.76 -1.50 3.39
CA LEU A 87 5.88 -0.91 4.12
C LEU A 87 5.47 0.35 4.87
N TRP A 88 4.96 1.35 4.17
CA TRP A 88 4.82 2.69 4.72
C TRP A 88 3.63 2.83 5.67
N GLN A 89 2.51 2.14 5.39
CA GLN A 89 1.37 2.12 6.32
C GLN A 89 1.75 1.36 7.61
N THR A 90 2.38 0.18 7.48
CA THR A 90 2.82 -0.59 8.66
C THR A 90 3.84 0.17 9.48
N THR A 91 4.80 0.84 8.83
CA THR A 91 5.82 1.63 9.53
C THR A 91 5.21 2.80 10.29
N LYS A 92 4.27 3.52 9.67
CA LYS A 92 3.54 4.62 10.33
C LYS A 92 2.76 4.10 11.54
N ASP A 93 1.91 3.10 11.33
CA ASP A 93 1.07 2.54 12.38
C ASP A 93 1.93 2.04 13.55
N TRP A 94 3.05 1.34 13.26
CA TRP A 94 3.97 0.83 14.26
C TRP A 94 4.61 1.94 15.11
N LEU A 95 5.05 3.03 14.48
CA LEU A 95 5.67 4.13 15.20
C LEU A 95 4.66 4.86 16.10
N GLU A 96 3.43 5.07 15.62
CA GLU A 96 2.36 5.68 16.41
C GLU A 96 1.95 4.82 17.60
N ILE A 97 1.79 3.50 17.38
CA ILE A 97 1.32 2.59 18.42
C ILE A 97 2.40 2.28 19.46
N SER A 98 3.66 2.11 19.04
CA SER A 98 4.78 1.89 19.96
C SER A 98 5.02 3.10 20.86
N GLU A 99 4.92 4.32 20.33
CA GLU A 99 4.98 5.54 21.14
C GLU A 99 3.82 5.60 22.15
N GLY A 100 2.61 5.23 21.73
CA GLY A 100 1.43 5.18 22.59
C GLY A 100 1.55 4.17 23.73
N TRP A 101 2.14 2.99 23.47
CA TRP A 101 2.36 1.98 24.50
C TRP A 101 3.45 2.37 25.49
N MET A 102 4.56 2.92 25.00
CA MET A 102 5.70 3.31 25.84
C MET A 102 5.40 4.52 26.74
N ASN A 103 4.50 5.41 26.30
CA ASN A 103 4.13 6.62 27.04
C ASN A 103 2.76 6.53 27.75
N GLY A 104 1.98 5.48 27.48
CA GLY A 104 0.66 5.24 28.05
C GLY A 104 0.71 4.65 29.47
N ARG A 105 -0.41 4.74 30.21
CA ARG A 105 -0.53 4.02 31.49
C ARG A 105 -0.76 2.54 31.20
N PHE A 106 -0.02 1.68 31.88
CA PHE A 106 -0.10 0.22 31.70
C PHE A 106 -1.52 -0.35 31.83
N VAL A 107 -2.36 0.24 32.69
CA VAL A 107 -3.75 -0.20 32.91
C VAL A 107 -4.68 0.04 31.72
N ASP A 108 -4.30 0.90 30.79
CA ASP A 108 -5.08 1.23 29.60
C ASP A 108 -4.67 0.35 28.39
N LEU A 109 -3.67 -0.53 28.56
CA LEU A 109 -3.19 -1.44 27.51
C LEU A 109 -4.05 -2.70 27.43
N ASP A 110 -4.67 -2.91 26.27
CA ASP A 110 -5.27 -4.19 25.90
C ASP A 110 -4.20 -5.11 25.31
N ALA A 111 -3.71 -6.06 26.11
CA ALA A 111 -2.66 -6.99 25.73
C ALA A 111 -3.05 -7.89 24.53
N GLU A 112 -4.32 -8.27 24.39
CA GLU A 112 -4.78 -9.11 23.28
C GLU A 112 -4.85 -8.31 21.97
N LEU A 113 -5.23 -7.02 22.06
CA LEU A 113 -5.14 -6.12 20.92
C LEU A 113 -3.69 -5.87 20.49
N VAL A 114 -2.79 -5.66 21.46
CA VAL A 114 -1.35 -5.48 21.23
C VAL A 114 -0.78 -6.67 20.49
N GLU A 115 -0.98 -7.89 21.00
CA GLU A 115 -0.45 -9.12 20.41
C GLU A 115 -0.94 -9.33 18.96
N ARG A 116 -2.24 -9.11 18.70
CA ARG A 116 -2.80 -9.21 17.34
C ARG A 116 -2.23 -8.20 16.37
N LEU A 117 -2.00 -6.96 16.81
CA LEU A 117 -1.41 -5.92 15.97
C LEU A 117 0.06 -6.21 15.68
N VAL A 118 0.83 -6.64 16.69
CA VAL A 118 2.22 -7.10 16.54
C VAL A 118 2.31 -8.23 15.50
N GLU A 119 1.47 -9.25 15.61
CA GLU A 119 1.46 -10.37 14.66
C GLU A 119 1.14 -9.91 13.23
N LYS A 120 0.09 -9.09 13.08
CA LYS A 120 -0.33 -8.54 11.78
C LYS A 120 0.78 -7.72 11.12
N TYR A 121 1.40 -6.81 11.87
CA TYR A 121 2.45 -5.93 11.34
C TYR A 121 3.72 -6.71 11.03
N SER A 122 4.10 -7.66 11.87
CA SER A 122 5.22 -8.57 11.62
C SER A 122 5.03 -9.37 10.32
N LEU A 123 3.85 -9.95 10.09
CA LEU A 123 3.58 -10.66 8.83
C LEU A 123 3.64 -9.75 7.61
N THR A 124 3.10 -8.54 7.73
CA THR A 124 3.02 -7.56 6.63
C THR A 124 4.42 -7.04 6.26
N ILE A 125 5.22 -6.66 7.25
CA ILE A 125 6.58 -6.14 7.03
C ILE A 125 7.52 -7.23 6.50
N ASN A 126 7.36 -8.49 6.93
CA ASN A 126 8.13 -9.61 6.41
C ASN A 126 7.85 -9.89 4.92
N LYS A 127 6.59 -9.75 4.49
CA LYS A 127 6.23 -9.85 3.06
C LYS A 127 6.87 -8.73 2.26
N ALA A 128 6.77 -7.49 2.73
CA ALA A 128 7.38 -6.33 2.07
C ALA A 128 8.92 -6.47 1.99
N ALA A 129 9.58 -6.85 3.08
CA ALA A 129 11.03 -7.06 3.13
C ALA A 129 11.52 -8.08 2.10
N LYS A 130 10.82 -9.22 1.96
CA LYS A 130 11.13 -10.26 0.97
C LYS A 130 11.00 -9.75 -0.46
N TYR A 131 9.96 -8.95 -0.73
CA TYR A 131 9.78 -8.33 -2.05
C TYR A 131 10.94 -7.40 -2.37
N PHE A 132 11.24 -6.43 -1.50
CA PHE A 132 12.30 -5.44 -1.75
C PHE A 132 13.68 -6.07 -1.86
N ALA A 133 13.98 -7.09 -1.05
CA ALA A 133 15.22 -7.85 -1.16
C ALA A 133 15.35 -8.54 -2.53
N LYS A 134 14.25 -9.13 -3.05
CA LYS A 134 14.24 -9.77 -4.37
C LYS A 134 14.34 -8.74 -5.51
N ALA A 135 13.79 -7.55 -5.32
CA ALA A 135 13.79 -6.47 -6.30
C ALA A 135 15.11 -5.65 -6.34
N GLY A 136 16.04 -5.86 -5.39
CA GLY A 136 17.27 -5.08 -5.28
C GLY A 136 17.08 -3.68 -4.69
N LEU A 137 15.94 -3.44 -4.01
CA LEU A 137 15.58 -2.15 -3.42
C LEU A 137 16.15 -2.06 -2.00
N GLU A 138 17.45 -1.78 -1.92
CA GLU A 138 18.25 -1.87 -0.68
C GLU A 138 17.75 -0.94 0.42
N HIS A 139 17.34 0.29 0.09
CA HIS A 139 16.86 1.26 1.06
C HIS A 139 15.55 0.81 1.72
N GLN A 140 14.56 0.41 0.91
CA GLN A 140 13.28 -0.10 1.39
C GLN A 140 13.47 -1.40 2.18
N SER A 141 14.39 -2.27 1.73
CA SER A 141 14.75 -3.47 2.46
C SER A 141 15.36 -3.14 3.82
N ALA A 142 16.22 -2.13 3.92
CA ALA A 142 16.82 -1.70 5.18
C ALA A 142 15.76 -1.17 6.17
N ILE A 143 14.79 -0.37 5.69
CA ILE A 143 13.68 0.14 6.52
C ILE A 143 12.82 -1.03 7.01
N ALA A 144 12.41 -1.93 6.12
CA ALA A 144 11.61 -3.09 6.48
C ALA A 144 12.34 -3.98 7.50
N ASN A 145 13.65 -4.15 7.35
CA ASN A 145 14.48 -4.89 8.30
C ASN A 145 14.65 -4.17 9.64
N LYS A 146 14.73 -2.84 9.66
CA LYS A 146 14.79 -2.05 10.90
C LYS A 146 13.52 -2.26 11.71
N ILE A 147 12.35 -2.19 11.09
CA ILE A 147 11.06 -2.45 11.75
C ILE A 147 10.95 -3.92 12.18
N ARG A 148 11.46 -4.86 11.38
CA ARG A 148 11.52 -6.29 11.75
C ARG A 148 12.39 -6.56 12.99
N THR A 149 13.49 -5.81 13.16
CA THR A 149 14.52 -6.05 14.19
C THR A 149 14.36 -5.18 15.44
N GLN A 150 13.53 -4.14 15.41
CA GLN A 150 13.02 -3.54 16.65
C GLN A 150 12.22 -4.63 17.36
N ASP A 151 12.85 -5.20 18.37
CA ASP A 151 12.42 -6.44 19.02
C ASP A 151 11.05 -6.22 19.66
N TRP A 152 10.10 -7.07 19.28
CA TRP A 152 8.69 -7.00 19.67
C TRP A 152 8.45 -7.46 21.11
N LEU A 153 9.52 -7.75 21.85
CA LEU A 153 9.55 -8.43 23.16
C LEU A 153 10.39 -7.69 24.22
N GLU A 154 10.93 -6.50 23.92
CA GLU A 154 11.67 -5.69 24.92
C GLU A 154 10.80 -4.60 25.59
N ILE A 155 9.48 -4.65 25.41
CA ILE A 155 8.50 -3.86 26.19
C ILE A 155 7.90 -4.73 27.29
#